data_AF-A0A1H6JA26-F1
#
_entry.id   AF-A0A1H6JA26-F1
#
_cell.length_a   1.000
_cell.length_b   1.000
_cell.length_c   1.000
_cell.angle_alpha   90.00
_cell.angle_beta   90.00
_cell.angle_gamma   90.00
#
_symmetry.space_group_name_H-M   'P 1'
#
loop_
_entity.id
_entity.type
_entity.pdbx_description
1 polymer ?
#
loop_
_entity_poly.entity_id
_entity_poly.type
_entity_poly.pdbx_seq_one_letter_code
_entity_poly.pdbx_strand_id
1 'polypeptide(L)'
;MFLSDPYVEIQRRRRTGDWFVTLGCVIWLAVSGWMFFGTVPPEIVDNHTSKTMQQRMRTCEGTFQQRFECKQAFLLSGERWGFAVAVNRLMLMCAPAVTAWIVWSVLRRRMA
;
A
#
# COMPACT_ATOMS: atom_id res chain seq x y z
N MET A 1 12.74 -1.70 52.53
CA MET A 1 12.35 -0.60 51.62
C MET A 1 12.75 -1.03 50.22
N PHE A 2 11.79 -1.51 49.44
CA PHE A 2 12.04 -2.02 48.08
C PHE A 2 12.37 -0.82 47.18
N LEU A 3 13.65 -0.65 46.85
CA LEU A 3 14.06 0.15 45.70
C LEU A 3 13.52 -0.60 44.48
N SER A 4 12.33 -0.22 44.02
CA SER A 4 11.86 -0.60 42.69
C SER A 4 12.91 -0.13 41.70
N ASP A 5 13.60 -1.09 41.11
CA ASP A 5 14.75 -0.84 40.25
C ASP A 5 14.27 -0.03 39.03
N PRO A 6 14.77 1.20 38.80
CA PRO A 6 14.34 2.05 37.68
C PRO A 6 14.54 1.34 36.33
N TYR A 7 15.45 0.37 36.30
CA TYR A 7 15.70 -0.50 35.15
C TYR A 7 14.48 -1.35 34.76
N VAL A 8 13.75 -1.90 35.73
CA VAL A 8 12.59 -2.78 35.49
C VAL A 8 11.41 -1.99 34.90
N GLU A 9 11.20 -0.75 35.35
CA GLU A 9 10.16 0.12 34.80
C GLU A 9 10.45 0.52 33.35
N ILE A 10 11.71 0.86 33.03
CA ILE A 10 12.14 1.18 31.65
C ILE A 10 11.95 -0.04 30.74
N GLN A 11 12.33 -1.23 31.20
CA GLN A 11 12.17 -2.46 30.43
C GLN A 11 10.69 -2.79 30.19
N ARG A 12 9.83 -2.62 31.19
CA ARG A 12 8.37 -2.82 31.05
C ARG A 12 7.76 -1.83 30.06
N ARG A 13 8.17 -0.56 30.10
CA ARG A 13 7.70 0.49 29.19
C ARG A 13 8.08 0.20 27.74
N ARG A 14 9.31 -0.30 27.50
CA ARG A 14 9.76 -0.74 26.17
C ARG A 14 8.93 -1.90 25.64
N ARG A 15 8.76 -2.97 26.44
CA ARG A 15 7.99 -4.15 26.02
C ARG A 15 6.53 -3.82 25.73
N THR A 16 5.95 -2.93 26.53
CA THR A 16 4.57 -2.47 26.33
C THR A 16 4.45 -1.65 25.05
N GLY A 17 5.36 -0.70 24.81
CA GLY A 17 5.36 0.09 23.58
C GLY A 17 5.67 -0.73 22.33
N ASP A 18 6.56 -1.73 22.41
CA ASP A 18 6.80 -2.69 21.33
C ASP A 18 5.50 -3.38 20.92
N TRP A 19 4.73 -3.83 21.90
CA TRP A 19 3.48 -4.54 21.66
C TRP A 19 2.42 -3.62 21.03
N PHE A 20 2.26 -2.39 21.55
CA PHE A 20 1.32 -1.42 21.00
C PHE A 20 1.66 -0.98 19.58
N VAL A 21 2.93 -0.69 19.29
CA VAL A 21 3.36 -0.28 17.94
C VAL A 21 3.20 -1.44 16.97
N THR A 22 3.57 -2.66 17.36
CA THR A 22 3.42 -3.84 16.51
C THR A 22 1.95 -4.11 16.18
N LEU A 23 1.07 -4.11 17.20
CA LEU A 23 -0.36 -4.28 16.97
C LEU A 23 -0.94 -3.17 16.11
N GLY A 24 -0.57 -1.91 16.36
CA GLY A 24 -1.02 -0.77 15.57
C GLY A 24 -0.65 -0.93 14.09
N CYS A 25 0.59 -1.32 13.79
CA CYS A 25 1.04 -1.57 12.42
C CYS A 25 0.30 -2.75 11.78
N VAL A 26 0.10 -3.85 12.50
CA VAL A 26 -0.61 -5.03 11.99
C VAL A 26 -2.07 -4.71 11.68
N ILE A 27 -2.76 -4.04 12.60
CA ILE A 27 -4.17 -3.63 12.40
C ILE A 27 -4.27 -2.66 11.23
N TRP A 28 -3.36 -1.69 11.13
CA TRP A 28 -3.34 -0.75 10.02
C TRP A 28 -3.17 -1.45 8.66
N LEU A 29 -2.22 -2.36 8.55
CA LEU A 29 -1.99 -3.12 7.32
C LEU A 29 -3.17 -4.05 6.98
N ALA A 30 -3.79 -4.67 7.99
CA ALA A 30 -4.97 -5.51 7.77
C ALA A 30 -6.17 -4.70 7.27
N VAL A 31 -6.46 -3.55 7.89
CA VAL A 31 -7.58 -2.67 7.51
C VAL A 31 -7.34 -2.03 6.15
N SER A 32 -6.15 -1.49 5.91
CA SER A 32 -5.80 -0.90 4.60
C SER A 32 -5.80 -1.96 3.50
N GLY A 33 -5.24 -3.14 3.75
CA GLY A 33 -5.32 -4.27 2.83
C GLY A 33 -6.78 -4.64 2.51
N TRP A 34 -7.65 -4.72 3.52
CA TRP A 34 -9.07 -4.98 3.31
C TRP A 34 -9.77 -3.87 2.52
N MET A 35 -9.46 -2.60 2.79
CA MET A 35 -10.02 -1.45 2.06
C MET A 35 -9.56 -1.41 0.60
N PHE A 36 -8.34 -1.85 0.28
CA PHE A 36 -7.83 -1.82 -1.10
C PHE A 36 -8.13 -3.09 -1.90
N PHE A 37 -8.20 -4.25 -1.24
CA PHE A 37 -8.39 -5.56 -1.88
C PHE A 37 -9.75 -6.20 -1.62
N GLY A 38 -10.37 -5.95 -0.46
CA GLY A 38 -11.69 -6.49 -0.09
C GLY A 38 -12.86 -5.78 -0.77
N THR A 39 -12.68 -4.53 -1.17
CA THR A 39 -13.67 -3.76 -1.95
C THR A 39 -13.32 -3.70 -3.44
N VAL A 40 -12.63 -4.70 -3.98
CA VAL A 40 -12.43 -4.80 -5.43
C VAL A 40 -13.77 -5.23 -6.03
N PRO A 41 -14.52 -4.36 -6.71
CA PRO A 41 -15.72 -4.78 -7.42
C PRO A 41 -15.33 -5.86 -8.43
N PRO A 42 -16.16 -6.91 -8.61
CA PRO A 42 -15.85 -8.04 -9.50
C PRO A 42 -15.53 -7.60 -10.94
N GLU A 43 -15.96 -6.40 -11.35
CA GLU A 43 -15.66 -5.80 -12.66
C GLU A 43 -14.17 -5.46 -12.89
N ILE A 44 -13.32 -5.38 -11.85
CA ILE A 44 -11.90 -5.03 -12.00
C ILE A 44 -11.01 -6.28 -12.14
N VAL A 45 -11.48 -7.45 -11.73
CA VAL A 45 -10.74 -8.72 -11.92
C VAL A 45 -10.76 -9.18 -13.39
N ASP A 46 -11.67 -8.61 -14.21
CA ASP A 46 -11.78 -8.84 -15.66
C ASP A 46 -10.98 -7.83 -16.54
N ASN A 47 -10.14 -6.97 -15.94
CA ASN A 47 -9.54 -5.80 -16.61
C ASN A 47 -8.25 -6.04 -17.41
N HIS A 48 -8.28 -7.03 -18.30
CA HIS A 48 -7.70 -6.85 -19.64
C HIS A 48 -8.77 -6.58 -20.71
N THR A 49 -10.05 -6.68 -20.34
CA THR A 49 -11.22 -6.55 -21.21
C THR A 49 -12.27 -5.55 -20.71
N SER A 50 -11.89 -4.58 -19.87
CA SER A 50 -12.81 -3.54 -19.37
C SER A 50 -13.62 -2.93 -20.50
N LYS A 51 -14.93 -2.75 -20.29
CA LYS A 51 -15.78 -2.00 -21.23
C LYS A 51 -15.22 -0.59 -21.50
N THR A 52 -14.55 0.01 -20.52
CA THR A 52 -13.85 1.30 -20.63
C THR A 52 -12.60 1.23 -21.53
N MET A 53 -11.83 0.14 -21.51
CA MET A 53 -10.70 -0.04 -22.44
C MET A 53 -11.20 -0.39 -23.85
N GLN A 54 -12.26 -1.19 -23.97
CA GLN A 54 -12.92 -1.48 -25.25
C GLN A 54 -13.52 -0.20 -25.88
N GLN A 55 -14.10 0.69 -25.09
CA GLN A 55 -14.62 1.98 -25.58
C GLN A 55 -13.52 2.90 -26.13
N ARG A 56 -12.31 2.87 -25.55
CA ARG A 56 -11.15 3.61 -26.07
C ARG A 56 -10.47 2.91 -27.25
N MET A 57 -10.67 1.60 -27.43
CA MET A 57 -10.25 0.88 -28.63
C MET A 57 -11.21 1.10 -29.82
N ARG A 58 -12.49 1.42 -29.57
CA ARG A 58 -13.45 1.77 -30.64
C ARG A 58 -13.07 3.04 -31.40
N THR A 59 -12.33 3.95 -30.76
CA THR A 59 -11.81 5.16 -31.43
C THR A 59 -10.62 4.88 -32.36
N CYS A 60 -10.04 3.67 -32.35
CA CYS A 60 -9.00 3.27 -33.30
C CYS A 60 -9.65 2.58 -34.52
N GLU A 61 -10.20 3.36 -35.45
CA GLU A 61 -10.65 2.85 -36.76
C GLU A 61 -9.60 3.15 -37.84
N GLY A 62 -9.32 2.19 -38.72
CA GLY A 62 -8.26 2.30 -39.72
C GLY A 62 -7.72 0.95 -40.22
N THR A 63 -6.60 0.99 -40.94
CA THR A 63 -5.93 -0.21 -41.47
C THR A 63 -5.41 -1.11 -40.34
N PHE A 64 -5.13 -2.38 -40.64
CA PHE A 64 -4.68 -3.36 -39.64
C PHE A 64 -3.46 -2.87 -38.84
N GLN A 65 -2.52 -2.19 -39.51
CA GLN A 65 -1.31 -1.65 -38.90
C GLN A 65 -1.59 -0.49 -37.94
N GLN A 66 -2.47 0.45 -38.32
CA GLN A 66 -2.85 1.58 -37.48
C GLN A 66 -3.59 1.14 -36.20
N ARG A 67 -4.42 0.10 -36.30
CA ARG A 67 -5.09 -0.50 -35.14
C ARG A 67 -4.10 -1.14 -34.17
N PHE A 68 -3.04 -1.77 -34.67
CA PHE A 68 -1.99 -2.36 -33.85
C PHE A 68 -1.19 -1.31 -33.08
N GLU A 69 -0.74 -0.26 -33.75
CA GLU A 69 0.02 0.83 -33.11
C GLU A 69 -0.83 1.60 -32.10
N CYS A 70 -2.10 1.88 -32.43
CA CYS A 70 -3.05 2.54 -31.51
C CYS A 70 -3.29 1.71 -30.24
N LYS A 71 -3.41 0.37 -30.37
CA LYS A 71 -3.53 -0.55 -29.22
C LYS A 71 -2.27 -0.55 -28.35
N GLN A 72 -1.08 -0.62 -28.95
CA GLN A 72 0.17 -0.63 -28.19
C GLN A 72 0.38 0.68 -27.44
N ALA A 73 0.13 1.84 -28.08
CA ALA A 73 0.25 3.13 -27.41
C ALA A 73 -0.74 3.27 -26.23
N PHE A 74 -1.94 2.72 -26.35
CA PHE A 74 -2.92 2.70 -25.26
C PHE A 74 -2.51 1.79 -24.10
N LEU A 75 -1.92 0.62 -24.39
CA LEU A 75 -1.40 -0.28 -23.36
C LEU A 75 -0.23 0.36 -22.61
N LEU A 76 0.74 0.93 -23.32
CA LEU A 76 1.88 1.60 -22.69
C LEU A 76 1.49 2.85 -21.87
N SER A 77 0.51 3.62 -22.34
CA SER A 77 0.03 4.80 -21.60
C SER A 77 -0.83 4.42 -20.39
N GLY A 78 -1.63 3.35 -20.50
CA GLY A 78 -2.39 2.77 -19.38
C GLY A 78 -1.50 2.23 -18.26
N GLU A 79 -0.41 1.54 -18.61
CA GLU A 79 0.54 0.97 -17.64
C GLU A 79 1.25 2.05 -16.80
N ARG A 80 1.66 3.18 -17.39
CA ARG A 80 2.34 4.25 -16.64
C ARG A 80 1.46 4.86 -15.55
N TRP A 81 0.19 5.12 -15.86
CA TRP A 81 -0.76 5.64 -14.88
C TRP A 81 -1.21 4.56 -13.89
N GLY A 82 -1.34 3.31 -14.34
CA GLY A 82 -1.63 2.17 -13.47
C GLY A 82 -0.53 1.93 -12.44
N PHE A 83 0.75 2.03 -12.85
CA PHE A 83 1.90 1.92 -11.96
C PHE A 83 1.92 3.03 -10.92
N ALA A 84 1.72 4.30 -11.33
CA ALA A 84 1.69 5.42 -10.40
C ALA A 84 0.56 5.29 -9.36
N VAL A 85 -0.61 4.83 -9.78
CA VAL A 85 -1.74 4.56 -8.87
C VAL A 85 -1.43 3.39 -7.92
N ALA A 86 -0.82 2.31 -8.42
CA ALA A 86 -0.43 1.18 -7.60
C ALA A 86 0.63 1.56 -6.55
N VAL A 87 1.66 2.32 -6.94
CA VAL A 87 2.69 2.84 -6.03
C VAL A 87 2.08 3.77 -5.00
N ASN A 88 1.17 4.65 -5.39
CA ASN A 88 0.49 5.55 -4.45
C ASN A 88 -0.32 4.78 -3.40
N ARG A 89 -1.06 3.74 -3.81
CA ARG A 89 -1.80 2.85 -2.90
C ARG A 89 -0.86 2.10 -1.97
N LEU A 90 0.26 1.61 -2.48
CA LEU A 90 1.27 0.90 -1.70
C LEU A 90 1.95 1.84 -0.68
N MET A 91 2.21 3.10 -1.05
CA MET A 91 2.67 4.11 -0.11
C MET A 91 1.63 4.42 0.96
N LEU A 92 0.37 4.63 0.61
CA LEU A 92 -0.70 4.88 1.59
C LEU A 92 -0.86 3.73 2.58
N MET A 93 -0.70 2.49 2.12
CA MET A 93 -0.77 1.28 2.94
C MET A 93 0.47 1.15 3.85
N CYS A 94 1.68 1.24 3.30
CA CYS A 94 2.91 0.88 4.00
C CYS A 94 3.56 2.06 4.75
N ALA A 95 3.47 3.29 4.24
CA ALA A 95 4.19 4.43 4.81
C ALA A 95 3.84 4.72 6.28
N PRO A 96 2.57 4.62 6.74
CA PRO A 96 2.24 4.84 8.15
C PRO A 96 2.86 3.79 9.06
N ALA A 97 2.82 2.51 8.65
CA ALA A 97 3.40 1.42 9.43
C ALA A 97 4.94 1.51 9.49
N VAL A 98 5.59 1.83 8.37
CA VAL A 98 7.04 1.99 8.29
C VAL A 98 7.51 3.19 9.11
N THR A 99 6.85 4.33 9.00
CA THR A 99 7.21 5.54 9.78
C THR A 99 7.01 5.32 11.28
N ALA A 100 5.90 4.70 11.70
CA ALA A 100 5.67 4.33 13.09
C ALA A 100 6.77 3.41 13.63
N TRP A 101 7.19 2.41 12.85
CA TRP A 101 8.27 1.49 13.23
C TRP A 101 9.62 2.20 13.36
N ILE A 102 9.95 3.09 12.42
CA ILE A 102 11.20 3.87 12.44
C ILE A 102 11.22 4.79 13.67
N VAL A 103 10.16 5.58 13.88
CA VAL A 103 10.06 6.50 15.03
C VAL A 103 10.19 5.75 16.34
N TRP A 104 9.51 4.60 16.47
CA TRP A 104 9.61 3.75 17.65
C TRP A 104 11.01 3.16 17.84
N SER A 105 11.68 2.74 16.77
CA SER A 105 13.07 2.24 16.85
C SER A 105 14.04 3.33 17.32
N VAL A 106 13.86 4.58 16.90
CA VAL A 106 14.66 5.73 17.35
C VAL A 106 14.38 6.04 18.82
N LEU A 107 13.11 6.07 19.22
CA LEU A 107 12.72 6.29 20.62
C LEU A 107 13.31 5.20 21.54
N ARG A 108 13.25 3.93 21.15
CA ARG A 108 13.86 2.83 21.90
C ARG A 108 15.35 3.00 22.10
N ARG A 109 16.07 3.45 21.07
CA ARG A 109 17.52 3.72 21.15
C ARG A 109 17.84 4.90 22.08
N ARG A 110 16.96 5.91 22.15
CA ARG A 110 17.14 7.08 23.04
C ARG A 110 16.78 6.81 24.50
N MET A 111 15.99 5.77 24.77
CA MET A 111 15.64 5.35 26.12
C MET A 111 16.68 4.38 26.73
N ALA A 112 17.75 4.03 25.98
CA ALA A 112 18.87 3.19 26.40
C ALA A 112 20.07 4.05 26.79
#